data_AF-A0A7U9TI97-F1
#
_entry.id   AF-A0A7U9TI97-F1
#
_cell.length_a   1.000
_cell.length_b   1.000
_cell.length_c   1.000
_cell.angle_alpha   90.00
_cell.angle_beta   90.00
_cell.angle_gamma   90.00
#
_symmetry.space_group_name_H-M   'P 1'
#
loop_
_entity.id
_entity.type
_entity.pdbx_description
1 polymer ?
#
loop_
_entity_poly.entity_id
_entity_poly.type
_entity_poly.pdbx_seq_one_letter_code
_entity_poly.pdbx_strand_id
1 'polypeptide(L)'
;MKTIRGMISLFISYMIFHGWALLFFIIGTLSGNAWLIGVGSFVLLFWFGPGTPVIPLILITALLIQRYIFFDSTNQVKIKDKWEELNKSMKKPEK
;
A
#
# COMPACT_ATOMS: atom_id res chain seq x y z
N MET A 1 -7.68 9.46 -3.37
CA MET A 1 -8.16 8.75 -2.15
C MET A 1 -8.91 9.72 -1.23
N LYS A 2 -10.09 10.24 -1.62
CA LYS A 2 -10.91 11.11 -0.76
C LYS A 2 -12.23 10.44 -0.33
N THR A 3 -12.44 9.20 -0.76
CA THR A 3 -13.64 8.42 -0.49
C THR A 3 -13.40 7.49 0.71
N ILE A 4 -14.46 7.19 1.47
CA ILE A 4 -14.42 6.21 2.56
C ILE A 4 -13.88 4.86 2.06
N ARG A 5 -14.22 4.47 0.82
CA ARG A 5 -13.69 3.27 0.15
C ARG A 5 -12.17 3.32 -0.03
N GLY A 6 -11.62 4.49 -0.39
CA GLY A 6 -10.17 4.71 -0.46
C GLY A 6 -9.48 4.59 0.90
N MET A 7 -10.13 5.06 1.97
CA MET A 7 -9.59 4.96 3.32
C MET A 7 -9.61 3.50 3.82
N ILE A 8 -10.71 2.78 3.59
CA ILE A 8 -10.84 1.36 3.93
C ILE A 8 -9.84 0.50 3.15
N SER A 9 -9.69 0.74 1.85
CA SER A 9 -8.70 0.01 1.03
C SER A 9 -7.25 0.27 1.48
N LEU A 10 -6.93 1.50 1.89
CA LEU A 10 -5.63 1.81 2.47
C LEU A 10 -5.41 1.11 3.82
N PHE A 11 -6.44 1.07 4.67
CA PHE A 11 -6.41 0.32 5.92
C PHE A 11 -6.22 -1.19 5.70
N ILE A 12 -6.98 -1.81 4.79
CA ILE A 12 -6.84 -3.23 4.44
C ILE A 12 -5.44 -3.51 3.89
N SER A 13 -4.95 -2.67 2.99
CA SER A 13 -3.60 -2.78 2.44
C SER A 13 -2.55 -2.75 3.56
N TYR A 14 -2.63 -1.79 4.49
CA TYR A 14 -1.76 -1.73 5.64
C TYR A 14 -1.84 -3.01 6.51
N MET A 15 -3.04 -3.53 6.74
CA MET A 15 -3.25 -4.76 7.51
C MET A 15 -2.61 -5.99 6.88
N ILE A 16 -2.54 -6.05 5.54
CA ILE A 16 -1.87 -7.13 4.81
C ILE A 16 -0.36 -7.11 5.04
N PHE A 17 0.26 -5.93 5.07
CA PHE A 17 1.72 -5.83 5.21
C PHE A 17 2.21 -5.82 6.67
N HIS A 18 1.52 -5.10 7.56
CA HIS A 18 1.93 -4.92 8.96
C HIS A 18 1.00 -5.58 9.97
N GLY A 19 -0.28 -5.71 9.65
CA GLY A 19 -1.31 -6.09 10.61
C GLY A 19 -1.10 -7.45 11.24
N TRP A 20 -0.75 -8.46 10.43
CA TRP A 20 -0.48 -9.81 10.92
C TRP A 20 0.78 -9.90 11.78
N ALA A 21 1.83 -9.13 11.44
CA ALA A 21 3.07 -9.09 12.22
C ALA A 21 2.82 -8.48 13.60
N LEU A 22 2.00 -7.43 13.67
CA LEU A 22 1.57 -6.84 14.93
C LEU A 22 0.78 -7.84 15.78
N LEU A 23 -0.14 -8.59 15.16
CA LEU A 23 -0.90 -9.64 15.86
C LEU A 23 0.01 -10.75 16.40
N PHE A 24 0.97 -11.21 15.60
CA PHE A 24 1.93 -12.24 16.04
C PHE A 24 2.80 -11.73 17.18
N PHE A 25 3.24 -10.48 17.12
CA PHE A 25 4.01 -9.88 18.20
C PHE A 25 3.20 -9.76 19.50
N ILE A 26 1.96 -9.25 19.42
CA ILE A 26 1.09 -9.08 20.61
C ILE A 26 0.71 -10.44 21.21
N ILE A 27 0.22 -11.38 20.38
CA ILE A 27 -0.16 -12.72 20.83
C ILE A 27 1.06 -13.47 21.37
N GLY A 28 2.20 -13.36 20.69
CA GLY A 28 3.46 -13.94 21.15
C GLY A 28 3.88 -13.41 22.51
N THR A 29 3.77 -12.09 22.73
CA THR A 29 4.09 -11.46 24.01
C THR A 29 3.15 -11.93 25.12
N LEU A 30 1.84 -11.99 24.86
CA LEU A 30 0.84 -12.44 25.83
C LEU A 30 0.97 -13.94 26.18
N SER A 31 1.37 -14.76 25.21
CA SER A 31 1.52 -16.21 25.37
C SER A 31 2.93 -16.65 25.79
N GLY A 32 3.89 -15.72 25.89
CA GLY A 32 5.29 -16.03 26.16
C GLY A 32 5.97 -16.84 25.04
N ASN A 33 5.41 -16.83 23.82
CA ASN A 33 5.91 -17.62 22.70
C ASN A 33 7.00 -16.85 21.95
N ALA A 34 8.26 -17.20 22.23
CA ALA A 34 9.44 -16.58 21.61
C ALA A 34 9.44 -16.65 20.08
N TRP A 35 8.84 -17.67 19.47
CA TRP A 35 8.77 -17.81 18.02
C TRP A 35 7.83 -16.77 17.40
N LEU A 36 6.63 -16.61 17.97
CA LEU A 36 5.65 -15.61 17.53
C LEU A 36 6.17 -14.19 17.73
N ILE A 37 6.85 -13.93 18.86
CA ILE A 37 7.53 -12.67 19.12
C ILE A 37 8.60 -12.44 18.05
N GLY A 38 9.49 -13.40 17.82
CA GLY A 38 10.59 -13.29 16.86
C GLY A 38 10.11 -12.98 15.45
N VAL A 39 9.13 -13.72 14.94
CA VAL A 39 8.56 -13.50 13.61
C VAL A 39 7.87 -12.13 13.52
N GLY A 40 7.04 -11.78 14.51
CA GLY A 40 6.36 -10.48 14.55
C GLY A 40 7.35 -9.32 14.59
N SER A 41 8.33 -9.36 15.49
CA SER A 41 9.36 -8.33 15.61
C SER A 41 10.24 -8.21 14.38
N PHE A 42 10.66 -9.33 13.78
CA PHE A 42 11.50 -9.32 12.59
C PHE A 42 10.80 -8.62 11.42
N VAL A 43 9.53 -8.95 11.17
CA VAL A 43 8.76 -8.37 10.07
C VAL A 43 8.50 -6.87 10.31
N LEU A 44 8.17 -6.48 11.54
CA LEU A 44 8.01 -5.07 11.90
C LEU A 44 9.31 -4.30 11.66
N LEU A 45 10.45 -4.80 12.14
CA LEU A 45 11.74 -4.14 11.94
C LEU A 45 12.19 -4.13 10.48
N PHE A 46 11.92 -5.21 9.72
CA PHE A 46 12.21 -5.28 8.30
C PHE A 46 11.53 -4.14 7.55
N TRP A 47 10.23 -3.95 7.75
CA TRP A 47 9.47 -2.89 7.08
C TRP A 47 9.77 -1.48 7.57
N PHE A 48 10.31 -1.33 8.78
CA PHE A 48 10.85 -0.06 9.28
C PHE A 48 12.31 0.19 8.83
N GLY A 49 12.95 -0.81 8.23
CA GLY A 49 14.32 -0.74 7.77
C GLY A 49 14.49 0.20 6.57
N PRO A 50 15.64 0.89 6.45
CA PRO A 50 15.93 1.74 5.30
C PRO A 50 15.95 0.91 4.01
N GLY A 51 15.40 1.45 2.94
CA GLY A 51 15.37 0.79 1.63
C GLY A 51 14.19 -0.16 1.39
N THR A 52 13.31 -0.37 2.38
CA THR A 52 12.06 -1.10 2.13
C THR A 52 10.98 -0.16 1.57
N PRO A 53 10.45 -0.42 0.36
CA PRO A 53 9.46 0.45 -0.28
C PRO A 53 8.06 0.23 0.29
N VAL A 54 7.88 0.18 1.62
CA VAL A 54 6.60 -0.26 2.22
C VAL A 54 5.46 0.71 1.91
N ILE A 55 5.72 2.02 1.98
CA ILE A 55 4.73 3.06 1.68
C ILE A 55 4.22 2.95 0.24
N PRO A 56 5.08 2.98 -0.81
CA PRO A 56 4.59 2.87 -2.18
C PRO A 56 3.91 1.51 -2.43
N LEU A 57 4.36 0.43 -1.80
CA LEU A 57 3.76 -0.89 -1.96
C LEU A 57 2.37 -0.99 -1.31
N ILE A 58 2.18 -0.39 -0.13
CA ILE A 58 0.87 -0.20 0.51
C ILE A 58 -0.05 0.65 -0.38
N LEU A 59 0.45 1.74 -0.96
CA LEU A 59 -0.36 2.62 -1.81
C LEU A 59 -0.82 1.94 -3.10
N ILE A 60 0.09 1.25 -3.79
CA ILE A 60 -0.25 0.49 -5.00
C ILE A 60 -1.30 -0.56 -4.68
N THR A 61 -1.08 -1.33 -3.61
CA THR A 61 -2.00 -2.39 -3.19
C THR A 61 -3.36 -1.83 -2.77
N ALA A 62 -3.39 -0.69 -2.08
CA ALA A 62 -4.63 0.01 -1.74
C ALA A 62 -5.41 0.44 -2.99
N LEU A 63 -4.73 0.97 -4.01
CA LEU A 63 -5.36 1.34 -5.28
C LEU A 63 -5.91 0.11 -6.02
N LEU A 64 -5.19 -1.01 -5.99
CA LEU A 64 -5.66 -2.29 -6.54
C LEU A 64 -6.91 -2.78 -5.79
N ILE A 65 -6.89 -2.80 -4.46
CA ILE A 65 -8.03 -3.17 -3.63
C ILE A 65 -9.23 -2.25 -3.93
N GLN A 66 -9.01 -0.93 -3.96
CA GLN A 66 -10.05 0.04 -4.25
C GLN A 66 -10.70 -0.21 -5.63
N ARG A 67 -9.89 -0.57 -6.64
CA ARG A 67 -10.37 -0.84 -8.00
C ARG A 67 -11.05 -2.19 -8.14
N TYR A 68 -10.44 -3.26 -7.65
CA TYR A 68 -10.87 -4.64 -7.94
C TYR A 68 -11.84 -5.20 -6.90
N ILE A 69 -11.75 -4.78 -5.64
CA ILE A 69 -12.64 -5.26 -4.57
C ILE A 69 -13.83 -4.32 -4.41
N PHE A 70 -13.59 -3.02 -4.38
CA PHE A 70 -14.65 -2.01 -4.17
C PHE A 70 -15.29 -1.49 -5.47
N PHE A 71 -14.83 -1.97 -6.63
CA PHE A 71 -15.29 -1.57 -7.97
C PHE A 71 -15.37 -0.05 -8.15
N ASP A 72 -14.46 0.69 -7.51
CA ASP A 72 -14.49 2.14 -7.52
C ASP A 72 -13.92 2.67 -8.85
N SER A 73 -14.75 3.37 -9.63
CA SER A 73 -14.38 3.98 -10.91
C SER A 73 -13.76 5.38 -10.78
N THR A 74 -13.69 5.94 -9.56
CA THR A 74 -13.30 7.34 -9.35
C THR A 74 -11.82 7.62 -9.67
N ASN A 75 -10.95 6.61 -9.57
CA ASN A 75 -9.51 6.72 -9.89
C ASN A 75 -9.18 6.14 -11.29
N GLN A 76 -10.08 6.24 -12.27
CA GLN A 76 -9.75 5.82 -13.62
C GLN A 76 -8.72 6.77 -14.24
N VAL A 77 -7.46 6.34 -14.26
CA VAL A 77 -6.46 6.94 -15.13
C VAL A 77 -6.80 6.50 -16.55
N LYS A 78 -7.37 7.41 -17.34
CA LYS A 78 -7.50 7.21 -18.79
C LYS A 78 -6.10 7.25 -19.38
N ILE A 79 -5.49 6.08 -19.55
CA ILE A 79 -4.12 5.91 -20.03
C ILE A 79 -3.92 6.65 -21.36
N LYS A 80 -4.94 6.63 -22.23
CA LYS A 80 -4.94 7.34 -23.51
C LYS A 80 -4.78 8.86 -23.35
N ASP A 81 -5.56 9.47 -22.48
CA ASP A 81 -5.54 10.92 -22.25
C ASP A 81 -4.18 11.36 -21.69
N LYS A 82 -3.61 10.55 -20.78
CA LYS A 82 -2.30 10.81 -20.17
C LYS A 82 -1.14 10.63 -21.15
N TRP A 83 -1.29 9.69 -22.09
CA TRP A 83 -0.32 9.47 -23.16
C TRP A 83 -0.33 10.61 -24.16
N GLU A 84 -1.52 11.12 -24.54
CA GLU A 84 -1.63 12.32 -25.39
C GLU A 84 -1.06 13.57 -24.72
N GLU A 85 -1.24 13.73 -23.41
CA GLU A 85 -0.69 14.84 -22.63
C GLU A 85 0.85 14.85 -22.62
N LEU A 86 1.46 13.68 -22.36
CA LEU A 86 2.93 13.51 -22.42
C LEU A 86 3.50 13.73 -23.81
N ASN A 87 2.79 13.26 -24.85
CA ASN A 87 3.25 13.43 -26.23
C ASN A 87 3.14 14.90 -26.68
N LYS A 88 2.17 15.66 -26.15
CA LYS A 88 2.05 17.11 -26.38
C LYS A 88 3.10 17.91 -25.60
N SER A 89 3.43 17.53 -24.37
CA SER A 89 4.48 18.22 -23.61
C SER A 89 5.86 18.02 -24.22
N MET A 90 6.17 16.82 -24.72
CA MET A 90 7.43 16.55 -25.43
C MET A 90 7.53 17.21 -26.81
N LYS A 91 6.39 17.56 -27.43
CA LYS A 91 6.34 18.27 -28.73
C LYS A 91 6.36 19.79 -28.62
N LYS A 92 6.23 20.37 -27.42
CA LYS A 92 6.42 21.81 -27.21
C LYS A 92 7.91 22.04 -26.97
N PRO A 93 8.70 22.54 -27.95
CA PRO A 93 10.01 23.06 -27.64
C PRO A 93 9.82 24.22 -26.65
N GLU A 94 10.50 24.14 -25.51
CA GLU A 94 10.68 25.31 -24.64
C GLU A 94 11.21 26.45 -25.52
N LYS A 95 10.45 27.55 -25.58
CA LYS A 95 10.89 28.81 -26.17
C LYS A 95 11.67 29.58 -25.13
#